data_AF-A0A969FQA9-F1
#
_entry.id   AF-A0A969FQA9-F1
#
_cell.length_a   1.000
_cell.length_b   1.000
_cell.length_c   1.000
_cell.angle_alpha   90.00
_cell.angle_beta   90.00
_cell.angle_gamma   90.00
#
_symmetry.space_group_name_H-M   'P 1'
#
loop_
_entity.id
_entity.type
_entity.pdbx_description
1 polymer ?
#
loop_
_entity_poly.entity_id
_entity_poly.type
_entity_poly.pdbx_seq_one_letter_code
_entity_poly.pdbx_strand_id
1 'polypeptide(L)'
;MRAQPPLEAQDVPWLERWLHRGFAQRRKTLASNLPALKTPVREWLVQHGHPEDLRAEALPPQDWLELARSLDALDASDAAPRASKDRPS
;
A
#
# COMPACT_ATOMS: atom_id res chain seq x y z
N MET A 1 23.99 -4.64 5.90
CA MET A 1 22.70 -3.93 5.75
C MET A 1 22.97 -2.62 5.03
N ARG A 2 22.34 -2.36 3.88
CA ARG A 2 22.43 -1.03 3.24
C ARG A 2 21.39 -0.14 3.93
N ALA A 3 21.81 1.00 4.47
CA ALA A 3 20.89 1.99 4.99
C ALA A 3 20.09 2.58 3.82
N GLN A 4 18.76 2.59 3.92
CA GLN A 4 17.96 3.38 2.99
C GLN A 4 18.28 4.86 3.21
N PRO A 5 18.34 5.66 2.12
CA PRO A 5 18.42 7.10 2.26
C PRO A 5 17.23 7.61 3.07
N PRO A 6 17.39 8.68 3.85
CA PRO A 6 16.29 9.29 4.57
C PRO A 6 15.13 9.64 3.62
N LEU A 7 13.90 9.57 4.13
CA LEU A 7 12.73 10.03 3.39
C LEU A 7 12.82 11.54 3.19
N GLU A 8 12.70 11.98 1.95
CA GLU A 8 12.63 13.40 1.62
C GLU A 8 11.27 13.97 2.02
N ALA A 9 11.21 15.24 2.41
CA ALA A 9 9.98 15.86 2.89
C ALA A 9 8.81 15.78 1.89
N GLN A 10 9.13 15.78 0.59
CA GLN A 10 8.17 15.62 -0.51
C GLN A 10 7.50 14.24 -0.56
N ASP A 11 8.11 13.21 0.04
CA ASP A 11 7.59 11.83 0.05
C ASP A 11 6.68 11.56 1.25
N VAL A 12 6.62 12.48 2.21
CA VAL A 12 5.84 12.31 3.44
C VAL A 12 4.33 12.23 3.18
N PRO A 13 3.70 13.06 2.31
CA PRO A 13 2.24 13.08 2.19
C PRO A 13 1.63 11.79 1.63
N TRP A 14 2.27 11.16 0.63
CA TRP A 14 1.76 9.92 0.04
C TRP A 14 1.91 8.74 1.01
N LEU A 15 3.01 8.70 1.77
CA LEU A 15 3.26 7.68 2.79
C LEU A 15 2.28 7.82 3.96
N GLU A 16 2.10 9.04 4.48
CA GLU A 16 1.15 9.34 5.55
C GLU A 16 -0.27 8.87 5.20
N ARG A 17 -0.71 9.10 3.96
CA ARG A 17 -2.01 8.61 3.46
C ARG A 17 -2.17 7.11 3.67
N TRP A 18 -1.16 6.30 3.33
CA TRP A 18 -1.20 4.85 3.48
C TRP A 18 -1.10 4.41 4.93
N LEU A 19 -0.27 5.07 5.74
CA LEU A 19 -0.19 4.82 7.17
C LEU A 19 -1.54 5.10 7.85
N HIS A 20 -2.15 6.26 7.60
CA HIS A 20 -3.47 6.58 8.17
C HIS A 20 -4.54 5.55 7.80
N ARG A 21 -4.57 5.10 6.53
CA ARG A 21 -5.53 4.07 6.09
C ARG A 21 -5.24 2.72 6.75
N GLY A 22 -3.98 2.29 6.77
CA GLY A 22 -3.57 1.01 7.34
C GLY A 22 -3.77 0.91 8.86
N PHE A 23 -3.66 2.03 9.57
CA PHE A 23 -3.87 2.15 11.02
C PHE A 23 -5.29 2.63 11.40
N ALA A 24 -6.21 2.78 10.44
CA ALA A 24 -7.55 3.33 10.69
C ALA A 24 -8.33 2.60 11.79
N GLN A 25 -8.19 1.27 11.89
CA GLN A 25 -8.77 0.48 12.98
C GLN A 25 -7.73 -0.46 13.57
N ARG A 26 -7.20 -0.11 14.74
CA ARG A 26 -6.09 -0.82 15.41
C ARG A 26 -6.34 -2.31 15.65
N ARG A 27 -7.60 -2.70 15.92
CA ARG A 27 -7.97 -4.10 16.21
C ARG A 27 -8.11 -4.96 14.94
N LYS A 28 -8.10 -4.35 13.76
CA LYS A 28 -8.22 -5.04 12.47
C LYS A 28 -6.86 -5.39 11.89
N THR A 29 -6.86 -6.41 11.03
CA THR A 29 -5.71 -6.74 10.21
C THR A 29 -5.46 -5.64 9.19
N LEU A 30 -4.22 -5.52 8.71
CA LEU A 30 -3.82 -4.52 7.72
C LEU A 30 -4.70 -4.60 6.45
N ALA A 31 -4.88 -5.80 5.91
CA ALA A 31 -5.73 -6.02 4.75
C ALA A 31 -7.21 -5.67 5.00
N SER A 32 -7.71 -5.81 6.24
CA SER A 32 -9.08 -5.46 6.60
C SER A 32 -9.30 -3.95 6.74
N ASN A 33 -8.24 -3.18 6.98
CA ASN A 33 -8.29 -1.71 6.94
C ASN A 33 -8.25 -1.15 5.52
N LEU A 34 -7.85 -1.97 4.53
CA LEU A 34 -7.71 -1.60 3.12
C LEU A 34 -8.64 -2.46 2.24
N PRO A 35 -9.97 -2.33 2.34
CA PRO A 35 -10.92 -3.27 1.73
C PRO A 35 -10.79 -3.37 0.20
N ALA A 36 -10.55 -2.25 -0.49
CA ALA A 36 -10.37 -2.22 -1.94
C ALA A 36 -9.04 -2.89 -2.40
N LEU A 37 -8.06 -2.98 -1.51
CA LEU A 37 -6.73 -3.53 -1.78
C LEU A 37 -6.47 -4.80 -0.95
N LYS A 38 -7.52 -5.42 -0.41
CA LYS A 38 -7.41 -6.52 0.55
C LYS A 38 -6.61 -7.69 -0.01
N THR A 39 -6.89 -8.08 -1.25
CA THR A 39 -6.19 -9.20 -1.91
C THR A 39 -4.73 -8.85 -2.21
N PRO A 40 -4.40 -7.73 -2.90
CA PRO A 40 -3.02 -7.32 -3.10
C PRO A 40 -2.19 -7.22 -1.82
N VAL A 41 -2.77 -6.70 -0.74
CA VAL A 41 -2.08 -6.58 0.56
C VAL A 41 -1.75 -7.95 1.14
N ARG A 42 -2.68 -8.91 1.08
CA ARG A 42 -2.44 -10.28 1.57
C ARG A 42 -1.36 -10.99 0.76
N GLU A 43 -1.43 -10.88 -0.56
CA GLU A 43 -0.44 -11.46 -1.46
C GLU A 43 0.95 -10.87 -1.19
N TRP A 44 1.03 -9.54 -1.03
CA TRP A 44 2.27 -8.86 -0.70
C TRP A 44 2.84 -9.34 0.64
N LEU A 45 2.02 -9.45 1.69
CA LEU A 45 2.45 -9.93 3.00
C LEU A 45 3.05 -11.34 2.91
N VAL A 46 2.36 -12.28 2.24
CA VAL A 46 2.83 -13.66 2.09
C VAL A 46 4.14 -13.72 1.30
N GLN A 47 4.27 -12.93 0.22
CA GLN A 47 5.50 -12.86 -0.58
C GLN A 47 6.71 -12.35 0.21
N HIS A 48 6.49 -11.50 1.21
CA HIS A 48 7.54 -10.93 2.06
C HIS A 48 7.71 -11.70 3.38
N GLY A 49 7.10 -12.88 3.50
CA GLY A 49 7.26 -13.75 4.68
C GLY A 49 6.41 -13.37 5.89
N HIS A 50 5.41 -12.51 5.70
CA HIS A 50 4.47 -12.09 6.75
C HIS A 50 3.15 -12.88 6.70
N PRO A 51 2.48 -13.09 7.85
CA PRO A 51 1.11 -13.63 7.88
C PRO A 51 0.11 -12.76 7.11
N GLU A 52 -0.84 -13.38 6.40
CA GLU A 52 -1.88 -12.66 5.65
C GLU A 52 -2.87 -11.87 6.54
N ASP A 53 -2.89 -12.17 7.83
CA ASP A 53 -3.72 -11.54 8.85
C ASP A 53 -2.92 -10.57 9.76
N LEU A 54 -1.68 -10.24 9.37
CA LEU A 54 -0.83 -9.30 10.10
C LEU A 54 -1.56 -7.97 10.36
N ARG A 55 -1.37 -7.43 11.57
CA ARG A 55 -1.82 -6.08 11.93
C ARG A 55 -0.80 -5.04 11.50
N ALA A 56 -1.29 -3.84 11.21
CA ALA A 56 -0.48 -2.69 10.81
C ALA A 56 0.72 -2.42 11.74
N GLU A 57 0.50 -2.52 13.05
CA GLU A 57 1.51 -2.27 14.10
C GLU A 57 2.62 -3.33 14.18
N ALA A 58 2.41 -4.51 13.57
CA ALA A 58 3.39 -5.59 13.58
C ALA A 58 4.26 -5.64 12.32
N LEU A 59 3.94 -4.83 11.30
CA LEU A 59 4.75 -4.75 10.08
C LEU A 59 5.98 -3.85 10.34
N PRO A 60 7.21 -4.31 10.03
CA PRO A 60 8.41 -3.50 10.18
C PRO A 60 8.35 -2.19 9.37
N PRO A 61 9.00 -1.10 9.82
CA PRO A 61 9.01 0.16 9.09
C PRO A 61 9.51 0.06 7.64
N GLN A 62 10.53 -0.78 7.41
CA GLN A 62 11.07 -1.03 6.07
C GLN A 62 10.01 -1.63 5.14
N ASP A 63 9.32 -2.66 5.60
CA ASP A 63 8.28 -3.36 4.86
C ASP A 63 7.05 -2.47 4.64
N TRP A 64 6.76 -1.58 5.58
CA TRP A 64 5.74 -0.54 5.42
C TRP A 64 6.01 0.37 4.22
N LEU A 65 7.25 0.81 4.03
CA LEU A 65 7.63 1.67 2.92
C LEU A 65 7.46 0.95 1.58
N GLU A 66 7.88 -0.30 1.51
CA GLU A 66 7.79 -1.12 0.31
C GLU A 66 6.33 -1.47 -0.05
N LEU A 67 5.52 -1.81 0.95
CA LEU A 67 4.09 -2.00 0.77
C LEU A 67 3.42 -0.70 0.30
N ALA A 68 3.68 0.43 0.96
CA ALA A 68 3.05 1.70 0.61
C ALA A 68 3.37 2.11 -0.83
N ARG A 69 4.61 1.93 -1.30
CA ARG A 69 4.98 2.14 -2.71
C ARG A 69 4.18 1.25 -3.67
N SER A 70 4.02 -0.01 -3.31
CA SER A 70 3.27 -0.98 -4.11
C SER A 70 1.78 -0.59 -4.21
N LEU A 71 1.19 -0.14 -3.10
CA LEU A 71 -0.20 0.33 -3.07
C LEU A 71 -0.39 1.62 -3.85
N ASP A 72 0.58 2.55 -3.78
CA ASP A 72 0.54 3.81 -4.53
C ASP A 72 0.56 3.57 -6.04
N ALA A 73 1.40 2.64 -6.51
CA ALA A 73 1.45 2.25 -7.91
C ALA A 73 0.13 1.61 -8.40
N LEU A 74 -0.53 0.81 -7.55
CA LEU A 74 -1.83 0.20 -7.87
C LEU A 74 -2.95 1.26 -7.89
N ASP A 75 -2.98 2.18 -6.93
CA ASP A 75 -3.94 3.29 -6.86
C ASP A 75 -3.82 4.22 -8.08
N ALA A 76 -2.59 4.53 -8.48
CA ALA A 76 -2.31 5.32 -9.69
C ALA A 76 -2.70 4.60 -10.98
N SER A 77 -2.53 3.27 -11.04
CA SER A 77 -2.94 2.46 -12.20
C SER A 77 -4.45 2.34 -12.35
N ASP A 78 -5.21 2.37 -11.24
CA ASP A 78 -6.68 2.36 -11.26
C ASP A 78 -7.27 3.75 -11.60
N ALA A 79 -6.51 4.82 -11.31
CA ALA A 79 -6.86 6.20 -11.67
C ALA A 79 -6.55 6.57 -13.14
N ALA A 80 -5.80 5.75 -13.87
CA ALA A 80 -5.52 5.98 -15.29
C ALA A 80 -6.78 5.71 -16.14
N PRO A 81 -7.13 6.60 -17.09
CA PRO A 81 -8.48 6.65 -17.64
C PRO A 81 -8.80 5.47 -18.56
N ARG A 82 -9.99 4.90 -18.37
CA ARG A 82 -10.76 4.13 -19.37
C ARG A 82 -11.18 4.98 -20.59
N ALA A 83 -10.40 6.00 -20.96
CA ALA A 83 -10.68 6.89 -22.09
C ALA A 83 -9.91 6.41 -23.33
N SER A 84 -10.38 5.33 -23.95
CA SER A 84 -10.08 5.01 -25.36
C SER A 84 -10.94 3.84 -25.85
N LYS A 85 -12.22 4.11 -26.15
CA LYS A 85 -12.93 3.46 -27.27
C LYS A 85 -14.26 4.14 -27.60
N ASP A 86 -14.19 5.43 -27.95
CA ASP A 86 -15.14 6.01 -28.87
C ASP A 86 -14.34 6.62 -30.02
N ARG A 87 -14.24 5.87 -31.12
CA ARG A 87 -13.93 6.46 -32.43
C ARG A 87 -14.92 5.86 -33.44
N PRO A 88 -15.83 6.66 -34.00
CA PRO A 88 -16.76 6.20 -35.02
C PRO A 88 -16.02 6.00 -36.34
N SER A 89 -16.52 5.08 -37.17
CA SER A 89 -16.28 5.05 -38.61
C SER A 89 -17.62 4.93 -39.31
#